data_AF-A0A9D3UQ28-F1
#
_entry.id   AF-A0A9D3UQ28-F1
#
_cell.length_a   1.000
_cell.length_b   1.000
_cell.length_c   1.000
_cell.angle_alpha   90.00
_cell.angle_beta   90.00
_cell.angle_gamma   90.00
#
_symmetry.space_group_name_H-M   'P 1'
#
loop_
_entity.id
_entity.type
_entity.pdbx_description
1 polymer ?
#
loop_
_entity_poly.entity_id
_entity_poly.type
_entity_poly.pdbx_seq_one_letter_code
_entity_poly.pdbx_strand_id
1 'polypeptide(L)'
;MARGLPQISMPPLIDRTLLRARVPPTPRFHHLEYDPAPSLNTSTSPGPNNHKPSTVSVFKITQNQINTLKAKSWEHGKQNQLQHIHHSSCIHMALCN
;
A
#
# COMPACT_ATOMS: atom_id res chain seq x y z
N MET A 1 0.88 -5.68 -31.29
CA MET A 1 2.25 -6.24 -31.30
C MET A 1 2.90 -5.95 -29.96
N ALA A 2 3.29 -6.98 -29.21
CA ALA A 2 4.14 -6.82 -28.03
C ALA A 2 5.61 -6.73 -28.50
N ARG A 3 6.39 -5.80 -27.96
CA ARG A 3 7.78 -5.60 -28.38
C ARG A 3 8.61 -6.87 -28.09
N GLY A 4 9.01 -7.58 -29.15
CA GLY A 4 10.02 -8.64 -29.07
C GLY A 4 9.56 -10.05 -28.71
N LEU A 5 8.25 -10.34 -28.64
CA LEU A 5 7.75 -11.71 -28.42
C LEU A 5 7.19 -12.30 -29.73
N PRO A 6 7.71 -13.46 -30.21
CA PRO A 6 7.34 -14.03 -31.51
C PRO A 6 5.88 -14.51 -31.57
N GLN A 7 5.29 -14.87 -30.42
CA GLN A 7 3.87 -15.21 -30.34
C GLN A 7 3.34 -14.97 -28.93
N ILE A 8 2.26 -14.19 -28.82
CA ILE A 8 1.53 -14.03 -27.58
C ILE A 8 0.63 -15.27 -27.44
N SER A 9 0.94 -16.16 -26.49
CA SER A 9 0.16 -17.40 -26.24
C SER A 9 -1.29 -17.12 -25.84
N MET A 10 -1.53 -15.98 -25.18
CA MET A 10 -2.88 -15.52 -24.79
C MET A 10 -3.11 -14.07 -25.21
N PRO A 11 -4.00 -13.80 -26.17
CA PRO A 11 -4.25 -12.44 -26.62
C PRO A 11 -4.78 -11.58 -25.46
N PRO A 12 -4.40 -10.29 -25.38
CA PRO A 12 -4.92 -9.41 -24.34
C PRO A 12 -6.42 -9.17 -24.54
N LEU A 13 -7.19 -9.24 -23.46
CA LEU A 13 -8.57 -8.76 -23.45
C LEU A 13 -8.58 -7.25 -23.25
N ILE A 14 -8.83 -6.50 -24.32
CA ILE A 14 -8.90 -5.04 -24.30
C ILE A 14 -10.37 -4.62 -24.24
N ASP A 15 -11.08 -5.09 -23.20
CA ASP A 15 -12.43 -4.64 -22.89
C ASP A 15 -12.50 -4.06 -21.49
N ARG A 16 -12.40 -2.72 -21.40
CA ARG A 16 -12.53 -1.99 -20.13
C ARG A 16 -13.97 -1.86 -19.66
N THR A 17 -14.96 -2.24 -20.48
CA THR A 17 -16.38 -2.12 -20.10
C THR A 17 -16.75 -3.08 -18.98
N LEU A 18 -15.96 -4.14 -18.77
CA LEU A 18 -16.06 -5.04 -17.61
C LEU A 18 -15.89 -4.29 -16.26
N LEU A 19 -15.16 -3.18 -16.26
CA LEU A 19 -14.94 -2.33 -15.08
C LEU A 19 -15.90 -1.12 -15.04
N ARG A 20 -16.92 -1.07 -15.92
CA ARG A 20 -17.87 0.04 -15.97
C ARG A 20 -18.72 0.07 -14.70
N ALA A 21 -18.87 1.27 -14.13
CA ALA A 21 -19.77 1.50 -13.01
C ALA A 21 -21.25 1.28 -13.39
N ARG A 22 -22.08 1.01 -12.38
CA ARG A 22 -23.54 0.96 -12.55
C ARG A 22 -24.10 2.31 -13.00
N VAL A 23 -25.27 2.26 -13.64
CA VAL A 23 -26.04 3.44 -14.04
C VAL A 23 -27.45 3.31 -13.43
N PRO A 24 -27.81 4.08 -12.39
CA PRO A 24 -26.98 5.07 -11.69
C PRO A 24 -25.86 4.42 -10.83
N PRO A 25 -24.78 5.15 -10.50
CA PRO A 25 -23.76 4.66 -9.57
C PRO A 25 -24.35 4.46 -8.16
N THR A 26 -24.06 3.31 -7.54
CA THR A 26 -24.58 2.97 -6.20
C THR A 26 -23.43 2.52 -5.26
N PRO A 27 -22.58 3.45 -4.77
CA PRO A 27 -21.55 3.11 -3.79
C PRO A 27 -22.20 2.65 -2.48
N ARG A 28 -21.66 1.59 -1.87
CA ARG A 28 -22.17 1.04 -0.60
C ARG A 28 -21.41 1.50 0.63
N PHE A 29 -20.14 1.88 0.45
CA PHE A 29 -19.25 2.26 1.52
C PHE A 29 -18.55 3.57 1.14
N HIS A 30 -18.20 4.33 2.16
CA HIS A 30 -17.28 5.45 2.00
C HIS A 30 -15.87 4.89 1.80
N HIS A 31 -15.22 5.28 0.71
CA HIS A 31 -13.92 4.76 0.33
C HIS A 31 -12.84 5.78 0.74
N LEU A 32 -12.19 5.51 1.89
CA LEU A 32 -11.21 6.41 2.52
C LEU A 32 -10.00 6.69 1.63
N GLU A 33 -9.71 5.81 0.68
CA GLU A 33 -8.61 5.99 -0.28
C GLU A 33 -8.83 7.18 -1.22
N TYR A 34 -10.08 7.64 -1.37
CA TYR A 34 -10.41 8.84 -2.15
C TYR A 34 -10.51 10.11 -1.31
N ASP A 35 -10.39 10.02 0.01
CA ASP A 35 -10.35 11.21 0.86
C ASP A 35 -8.98 11.91 0.74
N PRO A 36 -8.92 13.24 0.94
CA PRO A 36 -7.66 13.94 1.07
C PRO A 36 -6.81 13.36 2.21
N ALA A 37 -5.50 13.19 1.97
CA ALA A 37 -4.58 12.74 3.01
C ALA A 37 -4.55 13.74 4.18
N PRO A 38 -4.41 13.26 5.44
CA PRO A 38 -4.28 14.14 6.60
C PRO A 38 -3.11 15.12 6.44
N SER A 39 -3.34 16.39 6.77
CA SER A 39 -2.30 17.42 6.74
C SER A 39 -1.31 17.23 7.89
N LEU A 40 -0.01 17.37 7.60
CA LEU A 40 1.02 17.49 8.63
C LEU A 40 0.88 18.85 9.33
N ASN A 41 0.78 18.86 10.67
CA ASN A 41 0.76 20.09 11.48
C ASN A 41 2.16 20.70 11.53
N THR A 42 2.62 21.32 10.45
CA THR A 42 3.87 22.10 10.48
C THR A 42 3.53 23.56 10.73
N SER A 43 3.96 24.11 11.88
CA SER A 43 3.91 25.54 12.24
C SER A 43 4.78 26.44 11.34
N THR A 44 5.17 25.96 10.16
CA THR A 44 5.96 26.70 9.20
C THR A 44 5.31 26.45 7.86
N SER A 45 4.48 27.39 7.42
CA SER A 45 4.05 27.48 6.03
C SER A 45 5.30 27.45 5.15
N PRO A 46 5.56 26.36 4.41
CA PRO A 46 6.59 26.41 3.40
C PRO A 46 5.96 27.22 2.28
N GLY A 47 6.39 28.47 2.12
CA GLY A 47 6.13 29.22 0.90
C GLY A 47 6.49 28.36 -0.33
N PRO A 48 5.93 28.65 -1.51
CA PRO A 48 5.84 27.75 -2.69
C PRO A 48 7.16 27.16 -3.22
N ASN A 49 8.31 27.49 -2.62
CA ASN A 49 9.65 27.17 -3.07
C ASN A 49 10.53 26.43 -2.03
N ASN A 50 10.00 26.02 -0.87
CA ASN A 50 10.78 25.31 0.18
C ASN A 50 10.71 23.78 0.06
N HIS A 51 10.87 23.23 -1.15
CA HIS A 51 10.97 21.77 -1.32
C HIS A 51 12.39 21.30 -0.99
N LYS A 52 12.53 20.49 0.06
CA LYS A 52 13.79 19.78 0.33
C LYS A 52 14.07 18.80 -0.82
N PRO A 53 15.33 18.66 -1.27
CA PRO A 53 15.67 17.66 -2.29
C PRO A 53 15.38 16.25 -1.77
N SER A 54 14.84 15.40 -2.65
CA SER A 54 14.59 13.99 -2.36
C SER A 54 15.80 13.15 -2.78
N THR A 55 16.17 12.16 -1.96
CA THR A 55 17.27 11.22 -2.23
C THR A 55 16.72 9.80 -2.32
N VAL A 56 17.17 9.04 -3.31
CA VAL A 56 16.78 7.64 -3.52
C VAL A 56 17.94 6.71 -3.11
N SER A 57 17.62 5.66 -2.35
CA SER A 57 18.57 4.61 -1.96
C SER A 57 17.90 3.25 -1.97
N VAL A 58 18.68 2.18 -2.18
CA VAL A 58 18.19 0.80 -2.23
C VAL A 58 18.83 0.02 -1.09
N PHE A 59 17.99 -0.55 -0.23
CA PHE A 59 18.42 -1.35 0.92
C PHE A 59 18.14 -2.83 0.67
N LYS A 60 19.15 -3.68 0.86
CA LYS A 60 18.98 -5.14 0.80
C LYS A 60 18.45 -5.65 2.14
N ILE A 61 17.33 -6.36 2.09
CA ILE A 61 16.79 -7.07 3.25
C ILE A 61 17.11 -8.56 3.09
N THR A 62 17.79 -9.14 4.07
CA THR A 62 18.18 -10.56 4.04
C THR A 62 17.04 -11.46 4.50
N GLN A 63 17.09 -12.76 4.14
CA GLN A 63 16.11 -13.73 4.60
C GLN A 63 16.00 -13.78 6.13
N ASN A 64 17.14 -13.67 6.83
CA ASN A 64 17.16 -13.64 8.31
C ASN A 64 16.42 -12.41 8.85
N GLN A 65 16.64 -11.23 8.27
CA GLN A 65 15.90 -10.01 8.65
C GLN A 65 14.40 -10.14 8.40
N ILE A 66 13.99 -10.74 7.28
CA ILE A 66 12.57 -11.06 7.02
C ILE A 66 12.02 -12.04 8.06
N ASN A 67 12.76 -13.09 8.41
CA ASN A 67 12.34 -14.07 9.41
C ASN A 67 12.22 -13.45 10.80
N THR A 68 13.14 -12.55 11.18
CA THR A 68 13.08 -11.78 12.42
C THR A 68 11.87 -10.85 12.44
N LEU A 69 11.60 -10.13 11.33
CA LEU A 69 10.42 -9.26 11.22
C LEU A 69 9.12 -10.07 11.35
N LYS A 70 9.05 -11.24 10.71
CA LYS A 70 7.92 -12.17 10.87
C LYS A 70 7.78 -12.61 12.31
N ALA A 71 8.84 -13.09 12.97
CA ALA A 71 8.77 -13.56 14.35
C ALA A 71 8.24 -12.49 15.33
N LYS A 72 8.64 -11.23 15.15
CA LYS A 72 8.15 -10.10 15.97
C LYS A 72 6.63 -9.89 15.92
N SER A 73 5.96 -10.28 14.83
CA SER A 73 4.48 -10.20 14.78
C SER A 73 3.80 -11.26 15.65
N TRP A 74 4.53 -12.28 16.12
CA TRP A 74 4.01 -13.36 16.96
C TRP A 74 4.30 -13.17 18.45
N GLU A 75 5.32 -12.37 18.80
CA GLU A 75 5.73 -12.21 20.21
C GLU A 75 4.69 -11.51 21.08
N HIS A 76 3.84 -10.66 20.50
CA HIS A 76 2.76 -9.98 21.22
C HIS A 76 1.41 -10.73 21.16
N GLY A 77 1.36 -11.92 20.55
CA GLY A 77 0.13 -12.66 20.24
C GLY A 77 -0.26 -13.78 21.21
N LYS A 78 0.30 -13.82 22.44
CA LYS A 78 0.00 -14.88 23.42
C LYS A 78 -0.71 -14.38 24.69
N GLN A 79 -1.73 -13.56 24.53
CA GLN A 79 -2.84 -13.55 25.49
C GLN A 79 -4.15 -13.62 24.71
N ASN A 80 -4.73 -14.82 24.70
CA ASN A 80 -6.13 -15.17 24.44
C ASN A 80 -6.94 -14.15 23.61
N GLN A 81 -7.23 -14.53 22.36
CA GLN A 81 -8.57 -14.67 21.78
C GLN A 81 -8.56 -14.39 20.27
N LEU A 82 -9.16 -15.34 19.53
CA LEU A 82 -9.80 -15.18 18.22
C LEU A 82 -8.91 -14.98 16.99
N GLN A 83 -8.84 -16.07 16.21
CA GLN A 83 -8.22 -16.24 14.90
C GLN A 83 -8.84 -15.41 13.75
N HIS A 84 -9.21 -14.14 13.97
CA HIS A 84 -9.94 -13.36 12.96
C HIS A 84 -9.38 -11.97 12.63
N ILE A 85 -8.15 -11.64 13.00
CA ILE A 85 -7.53 -10.36 12.59
C ILE A 85 -6.11 -10.60 12.07
N HIS A 86 -6.00 -11.29 10.95
CA HIS A 86 -4.72 -11.51 10.26
C HIS A 86 -4.62 -10.64 9.00
N HIS A 87 -4.71 -9.31 9.14
CA HIS A 87 -4.32 -8.39 8.05
C HIS A 87 -3.86 -6.99 8.48
N SER A 88 -3.94 -6.61 9.76
CA SER A 88 -3.66 -5.24 10.19
C SER A 88 -2.78 -5.16 11.44
N SER A 89 -1.55 -5.67 11.35
CA SER A 89 -0.53 -5.41 12.40
C SER A 89 0.78 -4.84 11.84
N CYS A 90 1.00 -4.85 10.52
CA CYS A 90 2.26 -4.39 9.95
C CYS A 90 2.41 -2.86 9.86
N ILE A 91 1.34 -2.07 9.99
CA ILE A 91 1.39 -0.61 9.78
C ILE A 91 1.82 0.15 11.04
N HIS A 92 1.62 -0.39 12.25
CA HIS A 92 1.86 0.38 13.48
C HIS A 92 3.33 0.41 13.97
N MET A 93 4.21 -0.41 13.39
CA MET A 93 5.64 -0.48 13.79
C MET A 93 6.54 0.53 13.06
N ALA A 94 6.02 1.31 12.11
CA ALA A 94 6.81 2.23 11.30
C ALA A 94 6.76 3.70 11.77
N LEU A 95 6.01 4.02 12.85
CA LEU A 95 5.81 5.40 13.32
C LEU A 95 6.39 5.71 14.71
N CYS A 96 7.16 4.79 15.32
CA CYS A 96 7.94 5.10 16.52
C CYS A 96 9.44 4.97 16.23
N ASN A 97 10.04 6.09 15.82
CA ASN A 97 11.42 6.49 16.11
C ASN A 97 11.49 8.02 16.03
#